data_AF-A0A7G3APL7-F1
#
_entry.id   AF-A0A7G3APL7-F1
#
_cell.length_a   1.000
_cell.length_b   1.000
_cell.length_c   1.000
_cell.angle_alpha   90.00
_cell.angle_beta   90.00
_cell.angle_gamma   90.00
#
_symmetry.space_group_name_H-M   'P 1'
#
loop_
_entity.id
_entity.type
_entity.pdbx_description
1 polymer ?
#
loop_
_entity_poly.entity_id
_entity_poly.type
_entity_poly.pdbx_seq_one_letter_code
_entity_poly.pdbx_strand_id
1 'polypeptide(L)'
;MAKVHLFRVTHRLNSTALLSNASLRTTNQIQQQRRWASEVTVVAFPSLRRETTSRAMKAYVERAREHEEFMKNQRIEYDIGKRHLANMMGEDPETFTQEDVDNAIEYLFPSGLHSKKARPMMKPPEEVFPARKAAEFDETGRPYHSMFFTGRPNFFKTLYDIAENIEQLNAYEDQMIRKRVEVDPNLKLDLSSSMWLPKEELEDILVEKILDLEYTNFINAMNRLLELPYSYRVRDFIEKFRKPLSIKASTQDIPQPQVDSNGRQFVTISNCPRKMARAEVTVRKPGAGAISINGSDIKYFSSDQCREQVIFPLLFTDTLGKVDVEATVAGGGPSGQAGAIRLGISLALRSFLSPEIVEEMRLAGLLQIDYRTRERKKPGQEGARRKFTWKKR
;
A
#
# COMPACT_ATOMS: atom_id res chain seq x y z
N MET A 1 -79.30 7.96 -19.16
CA MET A 1 -78.96 8.54 -17.84
C MET A 1 -77.56 9.12 -17.93
N ALA A 2 -77.43 10.41 -17.57
CA ALA A 2 -76.26 11.25 -17.87
C ALA A 2 -75.06 11.00 -16.95
N LYS A 3 -73.85 11.15 -17.51
CA LYS A 3 -72.64 11.84 -16.99
C LYS A 3 -71.50 11.60 -17.99
N VAL A 4 -71.22 12.49 -18.96
CA VAL A 4 -70.51 13.79 -18.88
C VAL A 4 -69.08 13.59 -18.38
N HIS A 5 -68.12 13.44 -19.32
CA HIS A 5 -67.07 14.42 -19.72
C HIS A 5 -65.87 14.45 -18.73
N LEU A 6 -64.60 14.62 -19.11
CA LEU A 6 -63.92 15.30 -20.23
C LEU A 6 -62.70 14.44 -20.67
N PHE A 7 -62.37 14.27 -21.95
CA PHE A 7 -61.66 15.20 -22.86
C PHE A 7 -60.27 15.66 -22.37
N ARG A 8 -59.16 15.73 -23.12
CA ARG A 8 -58.52 15.09 -24.31
C ARG A 8 -57.28 15.98 -24.58
N VAL A 9 -56.31 15.48 -25.36
CA VAL A 9 -55.26 16.22 -26.13
C VAL A 9 -53.97 16.52 -25.34
N THR A 10 -52.89 15.74 -25.40
CA THR A 10 -51.87 15.51 -26.47
C THR A 10 -51.15 16.75 -26.99
N HIS A 11 -49.82 16.84 -26.83
CA HIS A 11 -48.91 16.98 -27.97
C HIS A 11 -47.44 16.68 -27.64
N ARG A 12 -46.78 16.21 -28.69
CA ARG A 12 -45.47 15.58 -28.87
C ARG A 12 -44.26 16.55 -28.89
N LEU A 13 -43.12 15.98 -28.47
CA LEU A 13 -41.76 16.01 -29.05
C LEU A 13 -40.75 17.15 -28.76
N ASN A 14 -39.60 16.68 -28.25
CA ASN A 14 -38.20 16.94 -28.63
C ASN A 14 -37.34 18.01 -27.91
N SER A 15 -36.35 17.46 -27.18
CA SER A 15 -34.89 17.68 -27.34
C SER A 15 -34.14 18.49 -26.26
N THR A 16 -33.22 17.77 -25.61
CA THR A 16 -31.86 18.18 -25.18
C THR A 16 -31.69 19.33 -24.18
N ALA A 17 -31.42 18.96 -22.92
CA ALA A 17 -30.42 19.65 -22.09
C ALA A 17 -29.96 18.77 -20.92
N LEU A 18 -28.69 18.36 -20.97
CA LEU A 18 -27.75 18.30 -19.83
C LEU A 18 -28.22 17.61 -18.54
N LEU A 19 -27.99 16.30 -18.45
CA LEU A 19 -27.63 15.67 -17.18
C LEU A 19 -26.32 14.90 -17.36
N SER A 20 -25.26 15.69 -17.47
CA SER A 20 -23.89 15.26 -17.33
C SER A 20 -23.63 14.79 -15.90
N ASN A 21 -23.19 13.53 -15.77
CA ASN A 21 -22.14 13.06 -14.87
C ASN A 21 -21.90 13.91 -13.61
N ALA A 22 -22.77 13.80 -12.61
CA ALA A 22 -22.37 14.02 -11.22
C ALA A 22 -22.00 12.66 -10.63
N SER A 23 -20.83 12.16 -11.02
CA SER A 23 -20.10 11.20 -10.20
C SER A 23 -19.92 11.86 -8.84
N LEU A 24 -20.68 11.41 -7.85
CA LEU A 24 -20.38 11.63 -6.46
C LEU A 24 -19.01 10.97 -6.24
N ARG A 25 -17.96 11.75 -6.45
CA ARG A 25 -16.64 11.51 -5.88
C ARG A 25 -16.83 11.62 -4.38
N THR A 26 -17.24 10.52 -3.76
CA THR A 26 -16.95 10.23 -2.37
C THR A 26 -15.44 10.20 -2.27
N THR A 27 -14.85 11.38 -2.03
CA THR A 27 -13.48 11.51 -1.57
C THR A 27 -13.44 10.82 -0.22
N ASN A 28 -13.10 9.53 -0.25
CA ASN A 28 -12.51 8.81 0.88
C ASN A 28 -11.16 9.47 1.21
N GLN A 29 -11.21 10.68 1.75
CA GLN A 29 -10.20 11.14 2.68
C GLN A 29 -10.66 10.65 4.06
N ILE A 30 -10.51 9.35 4.27
CA ILE A 30 -10.22 8.87 5.62
C ILE A 30 -8.78 9.35 5.86
N GLN A 31 -8.62 10.63 6.21
CA GLN A 31 -7.51 11.01 7.07
C GLN A 31 -7.73 10.17 8.32
N GLN A 32 -7.08 9.02 8.38
CA GLN A 32 -6.74 8.40 9.65
C GLN A 32 -5.85 9.43 10.34
N GLN A 33 -6.44 10.43 10.99
CA GLN A 33 -5.83 11.00 12.18
C GLN A 33 -5.51 9.79 13.02
N ARG A 34 -4.22 9.43 13.09
CA ARG A 34 -3.73 8.52 14.10
C ARG A 34 -4.16 9.18 15.41
N ARG A 35 -5.29 8.75 15.96
CA ARG A 35 -5.65 9.04 17.33
C ARG A 35 -4.61 8.29 18.16
N TRP A 36 -3.44 8.89 18.32
CA TRP A 36 -2.52 8.47 19.34
C TRP A 36 -3.29 8.48 20.66
N ALA A 37 -3.06 7.48 21.49
CA ALA A 37 -3.64 7.41 22.83
C ALA A 37 -2.99 8.46 23.76
N SER A 38 -2.99 9.73 23.35
CA SER A 38 -2.52 10.87 24.15
C SER A 38 -3.62 11.44 25.05
N GLU A 39 -4.88 11.08 24.83
CA GLU A 39 -5.98 11.54 25.68
C GLU A 39 -6.08 10.70 26.96
N VAL A 40 -5.74 11.35 28.07
CA VAL A 40 -6.05 10.89 29.42
C VAL A 40 -7.57 10.87 29.58
N THR A 41 -8.19 9.68 29.54
CA THR A 41 -9.65 9.50 29.59
C THR A 41 -10.28 9.78 30.97
N VAL A 42 -9.55 10.34 31.93
CA VAL A 42 -10.02 10.49 33.31
C VAL A 42 -9.94 11.97 33.71
N VAL A 43 -11.12 12.59 33.86
CA VAL A 43 -11.26 13.94 34.42
C VAL A 43 -10.79 13.91 35.87
N ALA A 44 -9.77 14.70 36.19
CA ALA A 44 -9.23 14.82 37.54
C ALA A 44 -10.31 15.37 38.50
N PHE A 45 -10.63 14.63 39.55
CA PHE A 45 -11.42 15.15 40.66
C PHE A 45 -10.50 15.98 41.58
N PRO A 46 -10.83 17.26 41.87
CA PRO A 46 -9.95 18.09 42.69
C PRO A 46 -9.80 17.51 44.10
N SER A 47 -8.57 17.17 44.46
CA SER A 47 -8.23 16.68 45.81
C SER A 47 -8.01 17.86 46.76
N LEU A 48 -8.65 17.79 47.92
CA LEU A 48 -8.69 18.85 48.95
C LEU A 48 -7.43 18.94 49.83
N ARG A 49 -6.38 18.15 49.58
CA ARG A 49 -5.17 18.10 50.43
C ARG A 49 -3.90 18.29 49.61
N ARG A 50 -3.16 19.36 49.91
CA ARG A 50 -1.82 19.62 49.38
C ARG A 50 -0.81 18.74 50.11
N GLU A 51 -0.58 17.54 49.60
CA GLU A 51 0.54 16.72 50.04
C GLU A 51 1.83 17.17 49.34
N THR A 52 2.96 17.12 50.05
CA THR A 52 4.26 17.51 49.52
C THR A 52 4.77 16.43 48.56
N THR A 53 4.62 16.65 47.26
CA THR A 53 5.17 15.74 46.24
C THR A 53 6.68 15.79 46.17
N SER A 54 7.28 14.65 45.79
CA SER A 54 8.73 14.53 45.64
C SER A 54 9.24 15.45 44.53
N ARG A 55 10.48 15.92 44.64
CA ARG A 55 11.10 16.80 43.64
C ARG A 55 11.15 16.15 42.25
N ALA A 56 11.35 14.82 42.19
CA ALA A 56 11.34 14.06 40.95
C ALA A 56 9.95 14.04 40.27
N MET A 57 8.89 13.94 41.08
CA MET A 57 7.49 13.97 40.64
C MET A 57 7.16 15.31 39.98
N LYS A 58 7.52 16.42 40.64
CA LYS A 58 7.34 17.78 40.11
C LYS A 58 8.11 18.01 38.80
N ALA A 59 9.39 17.62 38.78
CA ALA A 59 10.22 17.73 37.59
C ALA A 59 9.72 16.86 36.41
N TYR A 60 8.98 15.78 36.66
CA TYR A 60 8.33 15.01 35.59
C TYR A 60 7.13 15.75 35.01
N VAL A 61 6.25 16.29 35.85
CA VAL A 61 5.06 17.05 35.41
C VAL A 61 5.47 18.32 34.68
N GLU A 62 6.48 19.04 35.18
CA GLU A 62 7.06 20.21 34.53
C GLU A 62 7.58 19.86 33.13
N ARG A 63 8.38 18.79 32.99
CA ARG A 63 8.87 18.33 31.68
C ARG A 63 7.75 17.96 30.70
N ALA A 64 6.66 17.37 31.20
CA ALA A 64 5.50 17.05 30.36
C ALA A 64 4.80 18.33 29.86
N ARG A 65 4.59 19.31 30.75
CA ARG A 65 4.03 20.63 30.39
C ARG A 65 4.90 21.39 29.41
N GLU A 66 6.21 21.45 29.65
CA GLU A 66 7.17 22.07 28.73
C GLU A 66 7.12 21.45 27.33
N HIS A 67 6.96 20.13 27.24
CA HIS A 67 6.83 19.44 25.96
C HIS A 67 5.51 19.76 25.25
N GLU A 68 4.40 19.84 25.98
CA GLU A 68 3.11 20.25 25.43
C GLU A 68 3.13 21.69 24.90
N GLU A 69 3.73 22.62 25.66
CA GLU A 69 3.95 24.00 25.25
C GLU A 69 4.86 24.09 24.03
N PHE A 70 5.95 23.31 24.01
CA PHE A 70 6.83 23.19 22.85
C PHE A 70 6.06 22.73 21.60
N MET A 71 5.29 21.64 21.70
CA MET A 71 4.50 21.13 20.59
C MET A 71 3.45 22.15 20.10
N LYS A 72 2.82 22.89 21.01
CA LYS A 72 1.89 23.97 20.68
C LYS A 72 2.58 25.08 19.88
N ASN A 73 3.77 25.51 20.32
CA ASN A 73 4.54 26.53 19.62
C ASN A 73 4.95 26.05 18.22
N GLN A 74 5.41 24.80 18.09
CA GLN A 74 5.76 24.21 16.80
C GLN A 74 4.58 24.12 15.83
N ARG A 75 3.36 23.86 16.32
CA ARG A 75 2.14 23.88 15.47
C ARG A 75 1.88 25.29 14.93
N ILE A 76 1.98 26.30 15.78
CA ILE A 76 1.79 27.70 15.40
C ILE A 76 2.85 28.13 14.38
N GLU A 77 4.12 27.79 14.61
CA GLU A 77 5.22 28.08 13.68
C GLU A 77 5.03 27.39 12.33
N TYR A 78 4.58 26.14 12.32
CA TYR A 78 4.28 25.40 11.09
C TYR A 78 3.13 26.07 10.31
N ASP A 79 2.03 26.45 10.98
CA ASP A 79 0.88 27.09 10.32
C ASP A 79 1.25 28.46 9.73
N ILE A 80 2.04 29.26 10.46
CA ILE A 80 2.57 30.54 9.98
C ILE A 80 3.51 30.31 8.79
N GLY A 81 4.45 29.37 8.92
CA GLY A 81 5.37 29.01 7.86
C GLY A 81 4.65 28.53 6.60
N LYS A 82 3.56 27.78 6.75
CA LYS A 82 2.76 27.25 5.64
C LYS A 82 2.11 28.38 4.85
N ARG A 83 1.56 29.38 5.53
CA ARG A 83 1.02 30.60 4.90
C ARG A 83 2.10 31.40 4.18
N HIS A 84 3.29 31.52 4.76
CA HIS A 84 4.41 32.20 4.10
C HIS A 84 4.88 31.45 2.85
N LEU A 85 4.95 30.12 2.91
CA LEU A 85 5.32 29.29 1.77
C LEU A 85 4.31 29.43 0.63
N ALA A 86 3.01 29.37 0.94
CA ALA A 86 1.95 29.60 -0.06
C ALA A 86 2.09 30.98 -0.73
N ASN A 87 2.33 32.05 0.07
CA ASN A 87 2.55 33.39 -0.47
C ASN A 87 3.80 33.49 -1.37
N MET A 88 4.90 32.81 -1.02
CA MET A 88 6.10 32.76 -1.86
C MET A 88 5.86 32.03 -3.19
N MET A 89 5.04 30.98 -3.18
CA MET A 89 4.68 30.21 -4.37
C MET A 89 3.54 30.85 -5.19
N GLY A 90 2.86 31.86 -4.63
CA GLY A 90 1.71 32.52 -5.25
C GLY A 90 0.41 31.71 -5.20
N GLU A 91 0.32 30.76 -4.26
CA GLU A 91 -0.84 29.89 -4.07
C GLU A 91 -1.74 30.36 -2.92
N ASP A 92 -3.00 29.92 -2.91
CA ASP A 92 -3.95 30.22 -1.84
C ASP A 92 -3.63 29.43 -0.55
N PRO A 93 -3.43 30.08 0.61
CA PRO A 93 -3.00 29.41 1.84
C PRO A 93 -3.98 28.36 2.39
N GLU A 94 -5.28 28.53 2.15
CA GLU A 94 -6.32 27.64 2.67
C GLU A 94 -6.40 26.32 1.86
N THR A 95 -6.18 26.41 0.55
CA THR A 95 -6.19 25.24 -0.35
C THR A 95 -4.84 24.51 -0.37
N PHE A 96 -3.79 25.11 0.18
CA PHE A 96 -2.42 24.59 0.13
C PHE A 96 -2.29 23.25 0.88
N THR A 97 -2.02 22.16 0.16
CA THR A 97 -1.91 20.80 0.73
C THR A 97 -0.48 20.47 1.17
N GLN A 98 -0.28 19.36 1.87
CA GLN A 98 1.07 18.92 2.25
C GLN A 98 1.91 18.48 1.04
N GLU A 99 1.29 18.02 -0.04
CA GLU A 99 1.99 17.67 -1.28
C GLU A 99 2.56 18.93 -1.94
N ASP A 100 1.81 20.03 -1.92
CA ASP A 100 2.25 21.34 -2.43
C ASP A 100 3.40 21.91 -1.60
N VAL A 101 3.35 21.74 -0.27
CA VAL A 101 4.46 22.06 0.64
C VAL A 101 5.71 21.26 0.25
N ASP A 102 5.60 19.93 0.11
CA ASP A 102 6.74 19.07 -0.22
C ASP A 102 7.36 19.44 -1.57
N ASN A 103 6.53 19.72 -2.59
CA ASN A 103 6.97 20.18 -3.92
C ASN A 103 7.66 21.55 -3.85
N ALA A 104 7.10 22.51 -3.09
CA ALA A 104 7.68 23.83 -2.93
C ALA A 104 9.03 23.77 -2.21
N ILE A 105 9.17 22.93 -1.17
CA ILE A 105 10.44 22.72 -0.47
C ILE A 105 11.48 22.05 -1.38
N GLU A 106 11.08 21.05 -2.19
CA GLU A 106 11.99 20.43 -3.16
C GLU A 106 12.50 21.44 -4.21
N TYR A 107 11.66 22.39 -4.63
CA TYR A 107 12.03 23.46 -5.54
C TYR A 107 12.94 24.52 -4.90
N LEU A 108 12.58 25.03 -3.72
CA LEU A 108 13.31 26.10 -3.04
C LEU A 108 14.65 25.61 -2.45
N PHE A 109 14.70 24.37 -1.97
CA PHE A 109 15.87 23.77 -1.33
C PHE A 109 16.24 22.43 -1.98
N PRO A 110 16.71 22.45 -3.25
CA PRO A 110 16.98 21.23 -3.99
C PRO A 110 18.14 20.45 -3.34
N SER A 111 17.83 19.24 -2.87
CA SER A 111 18.80 18.35 -2.21
C SER A 111 19.01 17.06 -2.99
N GLY A 112 20.24 16.84 -3.46
CA GLY A 112 20.66 15.63 -4.16
C GLY A 112 20.92 14.43 -3.26
N LEU A 113 20.59 14.50 -1.97
CA LEU A 113 20.84 13.41 -1.02
C LEU A 113 19.98 12.17 -1.36
N HIS A 114 20.62 11.00 -1.39
CA HIS A 114 19.94 9.73 -1.66
C HIS A 114 18.96 9.33 -0.54
N SER A 115 19.31 9.62 0.71
CA SER A 115 18.42 9.39 1.85
C SER A 115 17.33 10.46 1.90
N LYS A 116 16.09 10.08 1.61
CA LYS A 116 14.94 11.00 1.64
C LYS A 116 14.74 11.65 3.01
N LYS A 117 15.01 10.93 4.10
CA LYS A 117 14.88 11.43 5.49
C LYS A 117 15.90 12.52 5.85
N ALA A 118 16.99 12.63 5.11
CA ALA A 118 18.04 13.64 5.34
C ALA A 118 17.85 14.90 4.48
N ARG A 119 16.83 14.91 3.60
CA ARG A 119 16.49 16.09 2.80
C ARG A 119 15.78 17.12 3.68
N PRO A 120 15.81 18.40 3.30
CA PRO A 120 14.95 19.41 3.90
C PRO A 120 13.48 18.96 3.80
N MET A 121 12.75 19.05 4.91
CA MET A 121 11.32 18.73 4.96
C MET A 121 10.62 19.69 5.92
N MET A 122 9.41 20.07 5.55
CA MET A 122 8.52 20.87 6.38
C MET A 122 7.21 20.09 6.54
N LYS A 123 7.04 19.46 7.69
CA LYS A 123 5.91 18.57 7.99
C LYS A 123 5.22 18.99 9.28
N PRO A 124 3.95 18.59 9.49
CA PRO A 124 3.29 18.79 10.77
C PRO A 124 4.15 18.25 11.93
N PRO A 125 4.24 18.95 13.07
CA PRO A 125 5.10 18.56 14.19
C PRO A 125 4.84 17.14 14.70
N GLU A 126 3.61 16.66 14.57
CA GLU A 126 3.18 15.32 14.99
C GLU A 126 3.80 14.18 14.16
N GLU A 127 4.20 14.45 12.91
CA GLU A 127 4.93 13.49 12.08
C GLU A 127 6.44 13.54 12.31
N VAL A 128 6.95 14.70 12.75
CA VAL A 128 8.39 14.95 12.91
C VAL A 128 8.88 14.47 14.28
N PHE A 129 8.15 14.82 15.34
CA PHE A 129 8.50 14.47 16.70
C PHE A 129 7.82 13.16 17.10
N PRO A 130 8.54 12.25 17.79
CA PRO A 130 7.94 11.01 18.26
C PRO A 130 6.86 11.31 19.30
N ALA A 131 5.76 10.55 19.27
CA ALA A 131 4.73 10.62 20.29
C ALA A 131 5.33 10.31 21.67
N ARG A 132 4.94 11.11 22.66
CA ARG A 132 5.30 10.92 24.07
C ARG A 132 4.04 10.82 24.89
N LYS A 133 4.09 10.04 25.96
CA LYS A 133 3.01 9.99 26.93
C LYS A 133 2.83 11.36 27.58
N ALA A 134 1.57 11.74 27.79
CA ALA A 134 1.22 12.85 28.66
C ALA A 134 1.63 12.53 30.11
N ALA A 135 1.54 13.53 31.00
CA ALA A 135 1.76 13.30 32.42
C ALA A 135 0.82 12.19 32.92
N GLU A 136 1.36 11.15 33.57
CA GLU A 136 0.58 10.01 34.04
C GLU A 136 -0.11 10.23 35.41
N PHE A 137 0.20 11.33 36.09
CA PHE A 137 -0.34 11.69 37.41
C PHE A 137 -0.52 13.20 37.60
N ASP A 138 -1.36 13.56 38.58
CA ASP A 138 -1.66 14.92 39.02
C ASP A 138 -0.48 15.59 39.75
N GLU A 139 -0.56 16.90 39.98
CA GLU A 139 0.40 17.64 40.83
C GLU A 139 0.52 17.09 42.25
N THR A 140 -0.52 16.40 42.74
CA THR A 140 -0.53 15.71 44.04
C THR A 140 0.13 14.34 44.00
N GLY A 141 0.53 13.85 42.82
CA GLY A 141 1.15 12.55 42.62
C GLY A 141 0.17 11.39 42.48
N ARG A 142 -1.13 11.67 42.30
CA ARG A 142 -2.16 10.64 42.07
C ARG A 142 -2.17 10.24 40.58
N PRO A 143 -1.96 8.95 40.24
CA PRO A 143 -2.06 8.51 38.85
C PRO A 143 -3.48 8.64 38.27
N TYR A 144 -3.57 9.00 36.99
CA TYR A 144 -4.84 9.05 36.26
C TYR A 144 -5.36 7.64 35.93
N HIS A 145 -4.47 6.70 35.67
CA HIS A 145 -4.82 5.34 35.26
C HIS A 145 -4.68 4.35 36.42
N SER A 146 -5.65 3.45 36.58
CA SER A 146 -5.65 2.41 37.63
C SER A 146 -4.46 1.46 37.51
N MET A 147 -4.09 1.09 36.28
CA MET A 147 -2.96 0.20 35.98
C MET A 147 -1.60 0.90 35.92
N PHE A 148 -1.47 2.13 36.41
CA PHE A 148 -0.20 2.87 36.41
C PHE A 148 0.96 2.08 37.03
N PHE A 149 0.72 1.40 38.17
CA PHE A 149 1.74 0.65 38.91
C PHE A 149 2.21 -0.64 38.23
N THR A 150 1.64 -1.00 37.08
CA THR A 150 2.16 -2.09 36.24
C THR A 150 3.39 -1.67 35.41
N GLY A 151 3.68 -0.36 35.36
CA GLY A 151 4.74 0.24 34.55
C GLY A 151 4.38 0.45 33.08
N ARG A 152 3.38 -0.28 32.56
CA ARG A 152 2.87 -0.19 31.18
C ARG A 152 1.35 -0.15 31.15
N PRO A 153 0.76 0.95 31.64
CA PRO A 153 -0.69 1.05 31.79
C PRO A 153 -1.45 0.83 30.47
N ASN A 154 -0.95 1.31 29.33
CA ASN A 154 -1.69 1.22 28.07
C ASN A 154 -1.74 -0.22 27.54
N PHE A 155 -0.60 -0.92 27.55
CA PHE A 155 -0.55 -2.32 27.14
C PHE A 155 -1.46 -3.22 28.00
N PHE A 156 -1.34 -3.13 29.32
CA PHE A 156 -2.18 -3.96 30.20
C PHE A 156 -3.65 -3.56 30.15
N LYS A 157 -3.97 -2.28 29.90
CA LYS A 157 -5.34 -1.86 29.62
C LYS A 157 -5.88 -2.56 28.37
N THR A 158 -5.13 -2.62 27.28
CA THR A 158 -5.61 -3.34 26.08
C THR A 158 -5.86 -4.82 26.34
N LEU A 159 -5.02 -5.48 27.15
CA LEU A 159 -5.25 -6.87 27.55
C LEU A 159 -6.50 -7.03 28.42
N TYR A 160 -6.73 -6.08 29.32
CA TYR A 160 -7.94 -6.03 30.15
C TYR A 160 -9.19 -5.82 29.29
N ASP A 161 -9.16 -4.87 28.37
CA ASP A 161 -10.26 -4.62 27.44
C ASP A 161 -10.55 -5.86 26.56
N ILE A 162 -9.53 -6.63 26.17
CA ILE A 162 -9.73 -7.91 25.47
C ILE A 162 -10.48 -8.90 26.38
N ALA A 163 -10.03 -9.06 27.62
CA ALA A 163 -10.67 -9.96 28.57
C ALA A 163 -12.12 -9.56 28.86
N GLU A 164 -12.39 -8.26 29.03
CA GLU A 164 -13.74 -7.72 29.23
C GLU A 164 -14.63 -8.00 28.01
N ASN A 165 -14.14 -7.78 26.79
CA ASN A 165 -14.87 -8.10 25.57
C ASN A 165 -15.17 -9.61 25.46
N ILE A 166 -14.23 -10.47 25.85
CA ILE A 166 -14.44 -11.93 25.91
C ILE A 166 -15.57 -12.27 26.89
N GLU A 167 -15.56 -11.68 28.09
CA GLU A 167 -16.58 -11.92 29.11
C GLU A 167 -17.96 -11.42 28.65
N GLN A 168 -18.02 -10.24 28.03
CA GLN A 168 -19.26 -9.69 27.46
C GLN A 168 -19.83 -10.58 26.35
N LEU A 169 -18.98 -11.15 25.50
CA LEU A 169 -19.40 -12.09 24.45
C LEU A 169 -19.90 -13.40 25.04
N ASN A 170 -19.22 -13.96 26.03
CA ASN A 170 -19.66 -15.19 26.70
C ASN A 170 -21.01 -14.98 27.42
N ALA A 171 -21.18 -13.85 28.13
CA ALA A 171 -22.43 -13.52 28.80
C ALA A 171 -23.59 -13.35 27.79
N TYR A 172 -23.30 -12.82 26.60
CA TYR A 172 -24.27 -12.69 25.53
C TYR A 172 -24.60 -14.05 24.88
N GLU A 173 -23.59 -14.89 24.68
CA GLU A 173 -23.77 -16.26 24.21
C GLU A 173 -24.71 -17.03 25.15
N ASP A 174 -24.47 -16.98 26.46
CA ASP A 174 -25.34 -17.59 27.47
C ASP A 174 -26.78 -17.08 27.39
N GLN A 175 -26.98 -15.78 27.13
CA GLN A 175 -28.31 -15.21 26.93
C GLN A 175 -28.99 -15.74 25.65
N MET A 176 -28.24 -15.93 24.57
CA MET A 176 -28.77 -16.45 23.32
C MET A 176 -29.09 -17.94 23.39
N ILE A 177 -28.25 -18.71 24.10
CA ILE A 177 -28.53 -20.12 24.41
C ILE A 177 -29.84 -20.25 25.21
N ARG A 178 -30.06 -19.39 26.22
CA ARG A 178 -31.33 -19.34 26.97
C ARG A 178 -32.52 -19.01 26.08
N LYS A 179 -32.33 -18.15 25.08
CA LYS A 179 -33.36 -17.79 24.08
C LYS A 179 -33.51 -18.82 22.95
N ARG A 180 -32.67 -19.87 22.91
CA ARG A 180 -32.62 -20.89 21.85
C ARG A 180 -32.43 -20.30 20.45
N VAL A 181 -31.66 -19.22 20.35
CA VAL A 181 -31.27 -18.60 19.08
C VAL A 181 -29.91 -19.16 18.68
N GLU A 182 -29.83 -19.74 17.50
CA GLU A 182 -28.57 -20.25 16.93
C GLU A 182 -27.76 -19.11 16.28
N VAL A 183 -26.45 -19.31 16.17
CA VAL A 183 -25.53 -18.33 15.57
C VAL A 183 -25.69 -18.34 14.05
N ASP A 184 -26.01 -17.19 13.47
CA ASP A 184 -26.04 -17.05 12.01
C ASP A 184 -24.61 -17.15 11.42
N PRO A 185 -24.32 -18.12 10.53
CA PRO A 185 -22.97 -18.31 9.98
C PRO A 185 -22.52 -17.14 9.08
N ASN A 186 -23.47 -16.41 8.49
CA ASN A 186 -23.19 -15.27 7.61
C ASN A 186 -22.68 -14.03 8.35
N LEU A 187 -22.90 -13.95 9.67
CA LEU A 187 -22.45 -12.83 10.50
C LEU A 187 -21.00 -13.00 10.99
N LYS A 188 -20.33 -14.09 10.64
CA LYS A 188 -18.92 -14.30 10.98
C LYS A 188 -18.04 -13.26 10.27
N LEU A 189 -17.11 -12.66 10.99
CA LEU A 189 -16.17 -11.69 10.43
C LEU A 189 -15.23 -12.36 9.42
N ASP A 190 -15.24 -11.88 8.17
CA ASP A 190 -14.21 -12.23 7.19
C ASP A 190 -13.01 -11.28 7.36
N LEU A 191 -11.87 -11.85 7.73
CA LEU A 191 -10.63 -11.13 8.03
C LEU A 191 -9.52 -11.44 7.02
N SER A 192 -9.82 -12.18 5.96
CA SER A 192 -8.85 -12.59 4.94
C SER A 192 -8.11 -11.41 4.28
N SER A 193 -8.78 -10.25 4.19
CA SER A 193 -8.26 -9.02 3.60
C SER A 193 -7.44 -8.15 4.57
N SER A 194 -7.24 -8.57 5.82
CA SER A 194 -6.58 -7.76 6.86
C SER A 194 -5.57 -8.57 7.66
N MET A 195 -4.51 -7.91 8.13
CA MET A 195 -3.52 -8.49 9.04
C MET A 195 -3.52 -7.76 10.39
N TRP A 196 -3.05 -8.44 11.43
CA TRP A 196 -2.77 -7.80 12.71
C TRP A 196 -1.66 -6.75 12.56
N LEU A 197 -1.77 -5.65 13.31
CA LEU A 197 -0.71 -4.64 13.37
C LEU A 197 0.61 -5.28 13.81
N PRO A 198 1.73 -5.00 13.12
CA PRO A 198 3.04 -5.47 13.56
C PRO A 198 3.42 -4.83 14.89
N LYS A 199 4.35 -5.47 15.61
CA LYS A 199 4.82 -5.03 16.92
C LYS A 199 5.19 -3.54 16.96
N GLU A 200 5.97 -3.06 16.00
CA GLU A 200 6.42 -1.66 15.94
C GLU A 200 5.24 -0.68 15.88
N GLU A 201 4.23 -0.98 15.06
CA GLU A 201 3.04 -0.13 14.94
C GLU A 201 2.17 -0.19 16.21
N LEU A 202 2.14 -1.34 16.90
CA LEU A 202 1.46 -1.47 18.19
C LEU A 202 2.15 -0.63 19.29
N GLU A 203 3.48 -0.63 19.32
CA GLU A 203 4.26 0.22 20.23
C GLU A 203 4.00 1.70 19.98
N ASP A 204 3.90 2.12 18.71
CA ASP A 204 3.58 3.50 18.33
C ASP A 204 2.17 3.93 18.80
N ILE A 205 1.18 3.04 18.71
CA ILE A 205 -0.20 3.33 19.15
C ILE A 205 -0.26 3.45 20.68
N LEU A 206 0.40 2.53 21.38
CA LEU A 206 0.39 2.48 22.84
C LEU A 206 1.37 3.47 23.49
N VAL A 207 2.33 3.97 22.72
CA VAL A 207 3.45 4.82 23.19
C VAL A 207 4.22 4.11 24.32
N GLU A 208 4.38 2.79 24.18
CA GLU A 208 4.99 1.89 25.17
C GLU A 208 5.82 0.83 24.46
N LYS A 209 6.93 0.43 25.09
CA LYS A 209 7.76 -0.68 24.58
C LYS A 209 7.20 -2.03 25.02
N ILE A 210 7.21 -2.99 24.10
CA ILE A 210 6.62 -4.32 24.29
C ILE A 210 7.69 -5.37 24.01
N LEU A 211 7.67 -6.48 24.75
CA LEU A 211 8.53 -7.64 24.48
C LEU A 211 7.91 -8.52 23.41
N ASP A 212 8.73 -9.26 22.66
CA ASP A 212 8.22 -10.13 21.59
C ASP A 212 7.25 -11.19 22.13
N LEU A 213 7.55 -11.76 23.31
CA LEU A 213 6.67 -12.71 23.99
C LEU A 213 5.30 -12.11 24.31
N GLU A 214 5.27 -10.86 24.75
CA GLU A 214 4.03 -10.17 25.13
C GLU A 214 3.18 -9.85 23.91
N TYR A 215 3.82 -9.47 22.81
CA TYR A 215 3.16 -9.34 21.52
C TYR A 215 2.55 -10.68 21.07
N THR A 216 3.28 -11.80 21.21
CA THR A 216 2.69 -13.12 20.89
C THR A 216 1.49 -13.45 21.78
N ASN A 217 1.54 -13.12 23.07
CA ASN A 217 0.42 -13.31 23.99
C ASN A 217 -0.78 -12.44 23.61
N PHE A 218 -0.54 -11.19 23.21
CA PHE A 218 -1.57 -10.29 22.70
C PHE A 218 -2.26 -10.87 21.45
N ILE A 219 -1.48 -11.35 20.48
CA ILE A 219 -2.04 -11.97 19.26
C ILE A 219 -2.85 -13.22 19.60
N ASN A 220 -2.38 -14.04 20.54
CA ASN A 220 -3.12 -15.22 20.99
C ASN A 220 -4.46 -14.84 21.65
N ALA A 221 -4.47 -13.79 22.48
CA ALA A 221 -5.69 -13.28 23.09
C ALA A 221 -6.68 -12.72 22.05
N MET A 222 -6.17 -12.00 21.05
CA MET A 222 -6.99 -11.49 19.94
C MET A 222 -7.53 -12.60 19.03
N ASN A 223 -6.74 -13.63 18.74
CA ASN A 223 -7.23 -14.79 17.99
C ASN A 223 -8.30 -15.54 18.78
N ARG A 224 -8.13 -15.69 20.10
CA ARG A 224 -9.17 -16.26 20.97
C ARG A 224 -10.46 -15.45 20.93
N LEU A 225 -10.39 -14.11 20.95
CA LEU A 225 -11.56 -13.24 20.81
C LEU A 225 -12.30 -13.48 19.47
N LEU A 226 -11.56 -13.76 18.39
CA LEU A 226 -12.15 -14.04 17.07
C LEU A 226 -12.82 -15.40 16.96
N GLU A 227 -12.30 -16.39 17.70
CA GLU A 227 -12.85 -17.75 17.72
C GLU A 227 -14.21 -17.81 18.44
N LEU A 228 -14.52 -16.85 19.31
CA LEU A 228 -15.79 -16.80 20.04
C LEU A 228 -16.98 -16.55 19.09
N PRO A 229 -18.14 -17.14 19.41
CA PRO A 229 -19.37 -16.82 18.70
C PRO A 229 -19.75 -15.35 18.93
N TYR A 230 -20.44 -14.76 17.96
CA TYR A 230 -20.86 -13.35 17.99
C TYR A 230 -19.71 -12.30 18.00
N SER A 231 -18.49 -12.67 17.58
CA SER A 231 -17.33 -11.78 17.49
C SER A 231 -17.56 -10.51 16.65
N TYR A 232 -18.56 -10.50 15.75
CA TYR A 232 -18.97 -9.31 14.99
C TYR A 232 -19.38 -8.11 15.86
N ARG A 233 -19.83 -8.33 17.11
CA ARG A 233 -20.21 -7.23 18.01
C ARG A 233 -19.01 -6.40 18.47
N VAL A 234 -17.83 -7.03 18.49
CA VAL A 234 -16.56 -6.42 18.93
C VAL A 234 -15.73 -6.00 17.70
N ARG A 235 -16.36 -5.90 16.53
CA ARG A 235 -15.70 -5.52 15.27
C ARG A 235 -14.93 -4.21 15.37
N ASP A 236 -15.55 -3.17 15.94
CA ASP A 236 -14.93 -1.85 16.07
C ASP A 236 -13.66 -1.88 16.94
N PHE A 237 -13.60 -2.78 17.92
CA PHE A 237 -12.41 -2.97 18.75
C PHE A 237 -11.33 -3.76 18.00
N ILE A 238 -11.71 -4.82 17.28
CA ILE A 238 -10.79 -5.63 16.48
C ILE A 238 -10.16 -4.81 15.36
N GLU A 239 -10.96 -3.99 14.67
CA GLU A 239 -10.52 -3.18 13.53
C GLU A 239 -9.47 -2.13 13.93
N LYS A 240 -9.48 -1.63 15.18
CA LYS A 240 -8.42 -0.74 15.70
C LYS A 240 -7.03 -1.36 15.62
N PHE A 241 -6.94 -2.69 15.74
CA PHE A 241 -5.68 -3.43 15.74
C PHE A 241 -5.42 -4.17 14.42
N ARG A 242 -6.18 -3.88 13.37
CA ARG A 242 -6.05 -4.50 12.05
C ARG A 242 -5.60 -3.48 11.01
N LYS A 243 -4.84 -3.97 10.05
CA LYS A 243 -4.38 -3.22 8.87
C LYS A 243 -4.87 -3.92 7.61
N PRO A 244 -5.43 -3.22 6.61
CA PRO A 244 -5.79 -3.85 5.35
C PRO A 244 -4.52 -4.40 4.66
N LEU A 245 -4.59 -5.65 4.23
CA LEU A 245 -3.59 -6.24 3.36
C LEU A 245 -3.76 -5.61 1.98
N SER A 246 -2.79 -4.81 1.56
CA SER A 246 -2.69 -4.37 0.17
C SER A 246 -2.28 -5.56 -0.70
N ILE A 247 -3.22 -6.45 -1.00
CA ILE A 247 -3.03 -7.47 -2.02
C ILE A 247 -3.04 -6.73 -3.35
N LYS A 248 -1.84 -6.42 -3.87
CA LYS A 248 -1.69 -6.08 -5.28
C LYS A 248 -2.00 -7.35 -6.06
N ALA A 249 -3.27 -7.59 -6.36
CA ALA A 249 -3.63 -8.57 -7.36
C ALA A 249 -2.78 -8.22 -8.59
N SER A 250 -1.99 -9.16 -9.09
CA SER A 250 -1.18 -8.97 -10.27
C SER A 250 -2.07 -8.96 -11.50
N THR A 251 -3.08 -8.08 -11.53
CA THR A 251 -3.81 -7.76 -12.75
C THR A 251 -2.80 -7.08 -13.64
N GLN A 252 -2.16 -7.87 -14.49
CA GLN A 252 -1.21 -7.32 -15.44
C GLN A 252 -2.00 -6.49 -16.43
N ASP A 253 -1.71 -5.19 -16.54
CA ASP A 253 -2.34 -4.34 -17.55
C ASP A 253 -2.05 -4.95 -18.94
N ILE A 254 -3.10 -5.38 -19.63
CA ILE A 254 -3.00 -5.94 -20.98
C ILE A 254 -3.13 -4.75 -21.94
N PRO A 255 -2.13 -4.48 -22.80
CA PRO A 255 -2.22 -3.41 -23.76
C PRO A 255 -3.35 -3.69 -24.76
N GLN A 256 -4.12 -2.67 -25.11
CA GLN A 256 -5.20 -2.82 -26.08
C GLN A 256 -4.62 -2.90 -27.51
N PRO A 257 -5.07 -3.84 -28.36
CA PRO A 257 -4.62 -3.94 -29.75
C PRO A 257 -4.94 -2.67 -30.56
N GLN A 258 -3.94 -2.16 -31.28
CA GLN A 258 -4.10 -1.07 -32.25
C GLN A 258 -4.40 -1.66 -33.63
N VAL A 259 -4.90 -0.85 -34.56
CA VAL A 259 -5.25 -1.29 -35.92
C VAL A 259 -4.38 -0.53 -36.93
N ASP A 260 -3.73 -1.28 -37.83
CA ASP A 260 -2.93 -0.73 -38.92
C ASP A 260 -3.77 -0.17 -40.07
N SER A 261 -3.14 0.56 -40.99
CA SER A 261 -3.74 0.99 -42.28
C SER A 261 -4.32 -0.15 -43.10
N ASN A 262 -3.79 -1.37 -42.92
CA ASN A 262 -4.27 -2.60 -43.59
C ASN A 262 -5.41 -3.31 -42.84
N GLY A 263 -5.95 -2.70 -41.77
CA GLY A 263 -7.01 -3.28 -40.94
C GLY A 263 -6.58 -4.44 -40.02
N ARG A 264 -5.28 -4.71 -39.92
CA ARG A 264 -4.75 -5.77 -39.04
C ARG A 264 -4.58 -5.25 -37.63
N GLN A 265 -4.85 -6.09 -36.64
CA GLN A 265 -4.59 -5.74 -35.25
C GLN A 265 -3.11 -5.97 -34.94
N PHE A 266 -2.47 -5.02 -34.28
CA PHE A 266 -1.09 -5.14 -33.85
C PHE A 266 -0.88 -4.59 -32.43
N VAL A 267 0.14 -5.12 -31.77
CA VAL A 267 0.61 -4.64 -30.47
C VAL A 267 2.11 -4.48 -30.54
N THR A 268 2.59 -3.29 -30.20
CA THR A 268 4.02 -2.97 -30.11
C THR A 268 4.42 -2.86 -28.66
N ILE A 269 5.42 -3.63 -28.26
CA ILE A 269 6.02 -3.57 -26.93
C ILE A 269 7.44 -3.01 -27.07
N SER A 270 7.63 -1.80 -26.57
CA SER A 270 8.92 -1.10 -26.59
C SER A 270 9.83 -1.51 -25.42
N ASN A 271 11.14 -1.46 -25.63
CA ASN A 271 12.17 -1.51 -24.58
C ASN A 271 12.18 -2.80 -23.72
N CYS A 272 11.97 -3.97 -24.35
CA CYS A 272 12.07 -5.27 -23.70
C CYS A 272 13.51 -5.57 -23.26
N PRO A 273 13.81 -5.73 -21.96
CA PRO A 273 15.17 -5.86 -21.48
C PRO A 273 15.62 -7.31 -21.34
N ARG A 274 16.85 -7.60 -21.80
CA ARG A 274 17.58 -8.81 -21.41
C ARG A 274 19.07 -8.51 -21.30
N LYS A 275 19.61 -8.56 -20.07
CA LYS A 275 20.97 -8.08 -19.79
C LYS A 275 21.14 -6.66 -20.38
N MET A 276 22.06 -6.48 -21.32
CA MET A 276 22.28 -5.21 -22.03
C MET A 276 21.50 -5.08 -23.34
N ALA A 277 20.84 -6.14 -23.82
CA ALA A 277 20.02 -6.07 -25.02
C ALA A 277 18.68 -5.38 -24.72
N ARG A 278 18.20 -4.62 -25.69
CA ARG A 278 16.86 -4.02 -25.72
C ARG A 278 16.20 -4.38 -27.04
N ALA A 279 14.96 -4.85 -26.98
CA ALA A 279 14.16 -5.17 -28.16
C ALA A 279 12.86 -4.38 -28.15
N GLU A 280 12.41 -4.00 -29.33
CA GLU A 280 11.06 -3.54 -29.60
C GLU A 280 10.42 -4.57 -30.54
N VAL A 281 9.24 -5.06 -30.16
CA VAL A 281 8.59 -6.16 -30.87
C VAL A 281 7.16 -5.77 -31.16
N THR A 282 6.79 -5.88 -32.43
CA THR A 282 5.44 -5.70 -32.94
C THR A 282 4.90 -7.04 -33.39
N VAL A 283 3.77 -7.46 -32.81
CA VAL A 283 3.07 -8.69 -33.21
C VAL A 283 1.77 -8.30 -33.89
N ARG A 284 1.53 -8.81 -35.10
CA ARG A 284 0.35 -8.53 -35.93
C ARG A 284 -0.51 -9.79 -36.08
N LYS A 285 -1.84 -9.63 -35.97
CA LYS A 285 -2.85 -10.69 -36.13
C LYS A 285 -3.99 -10.18 -37.03
N PRO A 286 -4.42 -10.94 -38.05
CA PRO A 286 -3.88 -12.21 -38.54
C PRO A 286 -2.54 -12.04 -39.30
N GLY A 287 -1.71 -13.08 -39.30
CA GLY A 287 -0.44 -13.14 -40.02
C GLY A 287 -0.16 -14.50 -40.67
N ALA A 288 0.89 -14.56 -41.48
CA ALA A 288 1.35 -15.76 -42.18
C ALA A 288 2.49 -16.50 -41.44
N GLY A 289 2.89 -16.03 -40.26
CA GLY A 289 4.02 -16.60 -39.51
C GLY A 289 5.38 -16.00 -39.88
N ALA A 290 5.41 -14.85 -40.54
CA ALA A 290 6.66 -14.20 -40.92
C ALA A 290 7.32 -13.59 -39.67
N ILE A 291 8.61 -13.92 -39.43
CA ILE A 291 9.39 -13.38 -38.32
C ILE A 291 10.54 -12.55 -38.90
N SER A 292 10.42 -11.23 -38.82
CA SER A 292 11.47 -10.29 -39.21
C SER A 292 12.22 -9.76 -37.99
N ILE A 293 13.54 -9.85 -38.00
CA ILE A 293 14.45 -9.36 -36.97
C ILE A 293 15.45 -8.39 -37.62
N ASN A 294 15.37 -7.10 -37.30
CA ASN A 294 16.20 -6.05 -37.91
C ASN A 294 16.18 -6.07 -39.45
N GLY A 295 15.03 -6.35 -40.05
CA GLY A 295 14.87 -6.45 -41.51
C GLY A 295 15.38 -7.76 -42.13
N SER A 296 15.95 -8.67 -41.34
CA SER A 296 16.33 -10.02 -41.77
C SER A 296 15.32 -11.05 -41.28
N ASP A 297 15.26 -12.23 -41.91
CA ASP A 297 14.42 -13.34 -41.43
C ASP A 297 14.97 -13.94 -40.12
N ILE A 298 14.33 -14.98 -39.57
CA ILE A 298 14.77 -15.72 -38.37
C ILE A 298 16.23 -16.22 -38.44
N LYS A 299 16.79 -16.31 -39.65
CA LYS A 299 18.20 -16.59 -39.94
C LYS A 299 19.18 -15.56 -39.38
N TYR A 300 18.70 -14.40 -38.91
CA TYR A 300 19.48 -13.41 -38.17
C TYR A 300 20.30 -14.07 -37.04
N PHE A 301 19.71 -15.05 -36.34
CA PHE A 301 20.43 -15.88 -35.39
C PHE A 301 20.99 -17.12 -36.08
N SER A 302 22.32 -17.25 -36.10
CA SER A 302 22.97 -18.45 -36.64
C SER A 302 22.74 -19.69 -35.77
N SER A 303 22.63 -19.52 -34.46
CA SER A 303 22.47 -20.59 -33.46
C SER A 303 21.01 -21.04 -33.34
N ASP A 304 20.78 -22.36 -33.37
CA ASP A 304 19.46 -22.97 -33.14
C ASP A 304 18.85 -22.59 -31.80
N GLN A 305 19.65 -22.58 -30.73
CA GLN A 305 19.18 -22.22 -29.40
C GLN A 305 18.57 -20.82 -29.36
N CYS A 306 19.10 -19.87 -30.13
CA CYS A 306 18.55 -18.52 -30.20
C CYS A 306 17.21 -18.50 -30.96
N ARG A 307 17.09 -19.32 -32.03
CA ARG A 307 15.83 -19.48 -32.78
C ARG A 307 14.74 -20.12 -31.94
N GLU A 308 15.07 -21.19 -31.20
CA GLU A 308 14.16 -21.86 -30.28
C GLU A 308 13.58 -20.91 -29.23
N GLN A 309 14.41 -20.01 -28.67
CA GLN A 309 13.94 -19.02 -27.69
C GLN A 309 12.90 -18.06 -28.28
N VAL A 310 13.06 -17.65 -29.55
CA VAL A 310 12.11 -16.76 -30.24
C VAL A 310 10.81 -17.49 -30.58
N ILE A 311 10.90 -18.76 -30.98
CA ILE A 311 9.75 -19.59 -31.37
C ILE A 311 8.94 -20.07 -30.16
N PHE A 312 9.59 -20.32 -29.02
CA PHE A 312 8.96 -20.89 -27.82
C PHE A 312 7.61 -20.26 -27.40
N PRO A 313 7.44 -18.92 -27.31
CA PRO A 313 6.14 -18.33 -26.96
C PRO A 313 5.05 -18.55 -28.01
N LEU A 314 5.41 -18.66 -29.29
CA LEU A 314 4.46 -18.95 -30.38
C LEU A 314 4.00 -20.41 -30.34
N LEU A 315 4.93 -21.32 -30.01
CA LEU A 315 4.63 -22.74 -29.82
C LEU A 315 3.76 -22.95 -28.58
N PHE A 316 4.10 -22.32 -27.45
CA PHE A 316 3.37 -22.47 -26.18
C PHE A 316 1.90 -22.03 -26.28
N THR A 317 1.61 -21.04 -27.13
CA THR A 317 0.28 -20.44 -27.27
C THR A 317 -0.49 -20.96 -28.49
N ASP A 318 0.06 -21.96 -29.19
CA ASP A 318 -0.46 -22.47 -30.47
C ASP A 318 -0.73 -21.36 -31.50
N THR A 319 0.09 -20.30 -31.48
CA THR A 319 0.00 -19.15 -32.42
C THR A 319 1.04 -19.20 -33.53
N LEU A 320 1.84 -20.26 -33.58
CA LEU A 320 2.79 -20.50 -34.67
C LEU A 320 2.06 -20.50 -36.03
N GLY A 321 2.54 -19.67 -36.96
CA GLY A 321 1.91 -19.52 -38.28
C GLY A 321 0.64 -18.66 -38.33
N LYS A 322 0.15 -18.14 -37.20
CA LYS A 322 -1.08 -17.31 -37.12
C LYS A 322 -0.80 -15.82 -36.96
N VAL A 323 0.42 -15.46 -36.58
CA VAL A 323 0.83 -14.08 -36.30
C VAL A 323 2.11 -13.74 -37.04
N ASP A 324 2.26 -12.49 -37.45
CA ASP A 324 3.50 -11.96 -37.99
C ASP A 324 4.23 -11.20 -36.88
N VAL A 325 5.54 -11.41 -36.78
CA VAL A 325 6.40 -10.79 -35.76
C VAL A 325 7.44 -9.92 -36.46
N GLU A 326 7.50 -8.66 -36.05
CA GLU A 326 8.50 -7.70 -36.48
C GLU A 326 9.25 -7.23 -35.23
N ALA A 327 10.55 -7.51 -35.16
CA ALA A 327 11.39 -7.21 -34.02
C ALA A 327 12.58 -6.34 -34.44
N THR A 328 12.79 -5.23 -33.73
CA THR A 328 14.02 -4.44 -33.78
C THR A 328 14.79 -4.68 -32.48
N VAL A 329 16.07 -5.03 -32.58
CA VAL A 329 16.88 -5.36 -31.41
C VAL A 329 18.26 -4.71 -31.49
N ALA A 330 18.68 -4.12 -30.38
CA ALA A 330 19.97 -3.45 -30.25
C ALA A 330 20.67 -3.80 -28.94
N GLY A 331 22.01 -3.79 -28.99
CA GLY A 331 22.87 -4.05 -27.83
C GLY A 331 22.94 -5.53 -27.40
N GLY A 332 23.82 -5.80 -26.44
CA GLY A 332 24.04 -7.15 -25.91
C GLY A 332 24.70 -8.11 -26.92
N GLY A 333 24.48 -9.41 -26.73
CA GLY A 333 24.92 -10.47 -27.64
C GLY A 333 23.74 -11.36 -28.06
N PRO A 334 23.94 -12.35 -28.96
CA PRO A 334 22.85 -13.05 -29.65
C PRO A 334 21.86 -13.73 -28.71
N SER A 335 22.33 -14.45 -27.70
CA SER A 335 21.46 -15.07 -26.69
C SER A 335 20.68 -14.04 -25.85
N GLY A 336 21.29 -12.88 -25.58
CA GLY A 336 20.62 -11.77 -24.90
C GLY A 336 19.51 -11.16 -25.77
N GLN A 337 19.80 -10.96 -27.06
CA GLN A 337 18.85 -10.43 -28.03
C GLN A 337 17.66 -11.38 -28.22
N ALA A 338 17.90 -12.68 -28.42
CA ALA A 338 16.86 -13.68 -28.52
C ALA A 338 15.94 -13.71 -27.28
N GLY A 339 16.53 -13.62 -26.08
CA GLY A 339 15.76 -13.54 -24.84
C GLY A 339 14.94 -12.25 -24.69
N ALA A 340 15.43 -11.11 -25.20
CA ALA A 340 14.68 -9.85 -25.22
C ALA A 340 13.49 -9.93 -26.17
N ILE A 341 13.70 -10.49 -27.37
CA ILE A 341 12.63 -10.71 -28.37
C ILE A 341 11.58 -11.67 -27.83
N ARG A 342 11.99 -12.78 -27.20
CA ARG A 342 11.08 -13.74 -26.56
C ARG A 342 10.14 -13.07 -25.57
N LEU A 343 10.67 -12.19 -24.71
CA LEU A 343 9.86 -11.44 -23.75
C LEU A 343 8.89 -10.50 -24.49
N GLY A 344 9.35 -9.78 -25.51
CA GLY A 344 8.51 -8.88 -26.30
C GLY A 344 7.35 -9.59 -27.01
N ILE A 345 7.62 -10.73 -27.66
CA ILE A 345 6.58 -11.58 -28.27
C ILE A 345 5.58 -12.02 -27.20
N SER A 346 6.07 -12.51 -26.06
CA SER A 346 5.21 -13.00 -24.97
C SER A 346 4.31 -11.90 -24.41
N LEU A 347 4.85 -10.68 -24.23
CA LEU A 347 4.09 -9.53 -23.74
C LEU A 347 3.04 -9.06 -24.76
N ALA A 348 3.37 -9.06 -26.05
CA ALA A 348 2.44 -8.66 -27.10
C ALA A 348 1.28 -9.66 -27.26
N LEU A 349 1.58 -10.96 -27.22
CA LEU A 349 0.61 -12.06 -27.40
C LEU A 349 -0.52 -12.04 -26.36
N ARG A 350 -0.28 -11.55 -25.14
CA ARG A 350 -1.30 -11.45 -24.08
C ARG A 350 -2.57 -10.73 -24.51
N SER A 351 -2.43 -9.77 -25.44
CA SER A 351 -3.54 -8.95 -25.95
C SER A 351 -4.47 -9.71 -26.89
N PHE A 352 -4.02 -10.86 -27.40
CA PHE A 352 -4.73 -11.66 -28.40
C PHE A 352 -5.22 -13.00 -27.86
N LEU A 353 -4.98 -13.30 -26.58
CA LEU A 353 -5.20 -14.59 -25.92
C LEU A 353 -6.20 -14.46 -24.76
N SER A 354 -6.74 -15.60 -24.32
CA SER A 354 -7.63 -15.67 -23.15
C SER A 354 -6.83 -15.46 -21.85
N PRO A 355 -7.47 -14.94 -20.78
CA PRO A 355 -6.79 -14.72 -19.50
C PRO A 355 -6.22 -16.00 -18.88
N GLU A 356 -6.81 -17.16 -19.15
CA GLU A 356 -6.33 -18.47 -18.69
C GLU A 356 -4.94 -18.80 -19.26
N ILE A 357 -4.77 -18.66 -20.58
CA ILE A 357 -3.48 -18.90 -21.26
C ILE A 357 -2.44 -17.87 -20.78
N VAL A 358 -2.85 -16.64 -20.48
CA VAL A 358 -1.95 -15.61 -19.93
C VAL A 358 -1.41 -16.02 -18.56
N GLU A 359 -2.23 -16.62 -17.70
CA GLU A 359 -1.76 -17.17 -16.43
C GLU A 359 -0.82 -18.37 -16.62
N GLU A 360 -1.10 -19.25 -17.58
CA GLU A 360 -0.19 -20.34 -17.94
C GLU A 360 1.18 -19.82 -18.44
N MET A 361 1.18 -18.79 -19.29
CA MET A 361 2.40 -18.12 -19.73
C MET A 361 3.17 -17.48 -18.56
N ARG A 362 2.46 -16.93 -17.57
CA ARG A 362 3.05 -16.39 -16.35
C ARG A 362 3.73 -17.49 -15.54
N LEU A 363 3.05 -18.63 -15.34
CA LEU A 363 3.59 -19.79 -14.63
C LEU A 363 4.79 -20.41 -15.37
N ALA A 364 4.76 -20.43 -16.70
CA ALA A 364 5.88 -20.85 -17.55
C ALA A 364 7.07 -19.86 -17.56
N GLY A 365 6.93 -18.69 -16.94
CA GLY A 365 7.99 -17.68 -16.84
C GLY A 365 8.26 -16.90 -18.13
N LEU A 366 7.32 -16.91 -19.08
CA LEU A 366 7.42 -16.17 -20.35
C LEU A 366 7.25 -14.65 -20.15
N LEU A 367 6.43 -14.27 -19.17
CA LEU A 367 6.09 -12.88 -18.87
C LEU A 367 7.04 -12.23 -17.85
N GLN A 368 7.93 -13.01 -17.24
CA GLN A 368 8.82 -12.55 -16.19
C GLN A 368 10.11 -11.97 -16.77
N ILE A 369 10.48 -10.77 -16.31
CA ILE A 369 11.76 -10.15 -16.65
C ILE A 369 12.89 -10.89 -15.91
N ASP A 370 13.92 -11.33 -16.65
CA ASP A 370 15.11 -11.94 -16.05
C ASP A 370 16.10 -10.86 -15.58
N TYR A 371 16.06 -10.58 -14.28
CA TYR A 371 16.90 -9.59 -13.59
C TYR A 371 18.38 -9.98 -13.45
N ARG A 372 18.80 -11.18 -13.88
CA ARG A 372 20.21 -11.61 -13.78
C ARG A 372 21.10 -10.79 -14.72
N THR A 373 21.96 -9.97 -14.14
CA THR A 373 22.97 -9.17 -14.86
C THR A 373 24.39 -9.55 -14.44
N ARG A 374 25.40 -9.14 -15.23
CA ARG A 374 26.80 -9.38 -14.88
C ARG A 374 27.13 -8.55 -13.65
N GLU A 375 27.51 -9.23 -12.57
CA GLU A 375 27.92 -8.56 -11.35
C GLU A 375 29.28 -7.86 -11.51
N ARG A 376 29.45 -6.68 -10.90
CA ARG A 376 30.71 -5.93 -10.94
C ARG A 376 31.85 -6.68 -10.22
N LYS A 377 33.08 -6.48 -10.69
CA LYS A 377 34.32 -6.87 -9.99
C LYS A 377 34.46 -6.06 -8.69
N LYS A 378 35.05 -6.66 -7.65
CA LYS A 378 35.36 -5.98 -6.39
C LYS A 378 36.86 -5.71 -6.31
N PRO A 379 37.29 -4.55 -5.78
CA PRO A 379 38.71 -4.34 -5.48
C PRO A 379 39.19 -5.42 -4.50
N GLY A 380 40.44 -5.87 -4.64
CA GLY A 380 41.01 -6.96 -3.84
C GLY A 380 40.53 -8.37 -4.21
N GLN A 381 39.78 -8.54 -5.30
CA GLN A 381 39.35 -9.84 -5.82
C GLN A 381 39.72 -10.00 -7.30
N GLU A 382 39.94 -11.23 -7.76
CA GLU A 382 40.27 -11.52 -9.16
C GLU A 382 39.07 -11.24 -10.08
N GLY A 383 37.86 -11.65 -9.64
CA GLY A 383 36.61 -11.45 -10.36
C GLY A 383 35.49 -10.86 -9.50
N ALA A 384 34.25 -11.02 -9.94
CA ALA A 384 33.08 -10.62 -9.14
C ALA A 384 32.93 -11.45 -7.86
N ARG A 385 33.30 -12.73 -7.90
CA ARG A 385 33.22 -13.66 -6.76
C ARG A 385 34.53 -14.42 -6.52
N ARG A 386 35.27 -14.72 -7.59
CA ARG A 386 36.59 -15.39 -7.53
C ARG A 386 37.60 -14.53 -6.78
N LYS A 387 38.21 -15.13 -5.77
CA LYS A 387 39.30 -14.53 -4.96
C LYS A 387 40.64 -14.90 -5.57
N PHE A 388 41.67 -14.11 -5.27
CA PHE A 388 43.04 -14.51 -5.56
C PHE A 388 43.41 -15.76 -4.75
N THR A 389 44.38 -16.52 -5.23
CA THR A 389 44.90 -17.69 -4.51
C THR A 389 45.45 -17.26 -3.15
N TRP A 390 44.83 -17.77 -2.08
CA TRP A 390 45.29 -17.54 -0.72
C TRP A 390 46.52 -18.40 -0.43
N LYS A 391 47.61 -17.79 0.04
CA LYS A 391 48.81 -18.49 0.50
C LYS A 391 48.81 -18.47 2.03
N LYS A 392 48.82 -19.66 2.64
CA LYS A 392 48.76 -19.84 4.11
C LYS A 392 50.10 -19.59 4.84
N ARG A 393 51.21 -19.77 4.11
CA ARG A 393 52.55 -19.98 4.65
C ARG A 393 53.10 -18.79 5.43
#